data_AF-A0A8R7TWT5-F1
#
_entry.id   AF-A0A8R7TWT5-F1
#
_cell.length_a   1.000
_cell.length_b   1.000
_cell.length_c   1.000
_cell.angle_alpha   90.00
_cell.angle_beta   90.00
_cell.angle_gamma   90.00
#
_symmetry.space_group_name_H-M   'P 1'
#
loop_
_entity.id
_entity.type
_entity.pdbx_description
1 polymer ?
#
loop_
_entity_poly.entity_id
_entity_poly.type
_entity_poly.pdbx_seq_one_letter_code
_entity_poly.pdbx_strand_id
1 'polypeptide(L)'
;MVPFRLYRHLIPQLAAAARSPSAPKAAASCAPRRIPPLPALAMAAYGTGVCADSKLLFRQLFEKESSTYTYLLADVGDPEKPAVLIDPVDRTVDRDLNLIKELGLKLIYAMNTHVHADHVTGTGLIKTKLPGAKSVISKASGAKADQSVEHGDKIYFGKLFLEVRATPGHTAGCVTYVTGDSPDQPSPRMAFTGDALIIRACGRTDFQGGSSDQLYQSVHSQIFTLPKDTLLYPAHDYKGFTVTTVEEEVAYNARLSKDKVPANSFGRPEPVLPKDDRCRCTCQHGLRLPGSTIEGLRCSS
;
A
#
# COMPACT_ATOMS: atom_id res chain seq x y z
N MET A 1 19.88 32.66 33.42
CA MET A 1 20.52 32.75 34.75
C MET A 1 19.99 31.61 35.61
N VAL A 2 20.70 30.46 35.63
CA VAL A 2 21.44 29.84 36.77
C VAL A 2 20.52 29.03 37.72
N PRO A 3 20.86 27.80 38.18
CA PRO A 3 21.92 26.87 37.75
C PRO A 3 21.50 25.38 37.56
N PHE A 4 22.36 24.71 36.78
CA PHE A 4 22.69 23.28 36.82
C PHE A 4 23.10 22.80 38.24
N ARG A 5 22.68 21.60 38.64
CA ARG A 5 23.38 20.80 39.65
C ARG A 5 23.64 19.37 39.14
N LEU A 6 24.92 19.02 39.22
CA LEU A 6 25.53 17.73 38.93
C LEU A 6 24.97 16.62 39.85
N TYR A 7 24.87 15.41 39.32
CA TYR A 7 25.05 14.18 40.10
C TYR A 7 26.23 13.40 39.54
N ARG A 8 27.20 13.14 40.43
CA ARG A 8 28.46 12.44 40.20
C ARG A 8 28.52 11.30 41.23
N HIS A 9 29.09 10.16 40.83
CA HIS A 9 29.45 8.96 41.62
C HIS A 9 28.27 8.01 41.90
N LEU A 10 28.37 6.68 41.71
CA LEU A 10 29.44 5.74 42.09
C LEU A 10 29.69 4.61 41.07
N ILE A 11 30.95 4.18 40.98
CA ILE A 11 31.46 2.91 40.43
C ILE A 11 32.09 2.14 41.60
N PRO A 12 31.97 0.81 41.66
CA PRO A 12 33.06 -0.05 42.12
C PRO A 12 33.44 -1.06 41.02
N GLN A 13 34.63 -0.92 40.40
CA GLN A 13 35.84 -1.70 40.69
C GLN A 13 35.65 -3.22 40.77
N LEU A 14 36.13 -3.92 39.74
CA LEU A 14 36.66 -5.28 39.81
C LEU A 14 37.75 -5.41 38.74
N ALA A 15 38.99 -5.62 39.20
CA ALA A 15 40.17 -5.87 38.37
C ALA A 15 40.92 -7.08 38.95
N ALA A 16 41.21 -8.07 38.10
CA ALA A 16 42.34 -9.02 38.16
C ALA A 16 42.14 -10.03 37.00
N ALA A 17 42.95 -10.08 35.93
CA ALA A 17 44.35 -10.52 35.80
C ALA A 17 44.47 -11.94 35.21
N ALA A 18 44.92 -12.08 33.96
CA ALA A 18 45.62 -13.24 33.37
C ALA A 18 46.07 -12.88 31.93
N ARG A 19 47.29 -12.39 31.72
CA ARG A 19 48.51 -13.11 31.26
C ARG A 19 48.35 -13.91 29.96
N SER A 20 49.01 -13.41 28.91
CA SER A 20 49.29 -14.10 27.65
C SER A 20 50.49 -15.05 27.79
N PRO A 21 50.56 -16.11 26.95
CA PRO A 21 51.82 -16.75 26.64
C PRO A 21 52.23 -16.58 25.17
N SER A 22 53.54 -16.53 25.03
CA SER A 22 54.43 -16.35 23.89
C SER A 22 54.31 -17.37 22.76
N ALA A 23 54.68 -16.92 21.55
CA ALA A 23 54.98 -17.74 20.37
C ALA A 23 56.28 -18.56 20.51
N PRO A 24 56.42 -19.71 19.79
CA PRO A 24 57.71 -20.32 19.51
C PRO A 24 58.15 -20.14 18.05
N LYS A 25 59.48 -20.08 17.87
CA LYS A 25 60.22 -20.00 16.60
C LYS A 25 60.37 -21.36 15.91
N ALA A 26 60.65 -21.26 14.61
CA ALA A 26 60.78 -22.27 13.55
C ALA A 26 61.76 -23.43 13.76
N ALA A 27 61.52 -24.56 13.05
CA ALA A 27 62.37 -25.03 11.93
C ALA A 27 61.90 -26.40 11.40
N ALA A 28 61.75 -26.54 10.08
CA ALA A 28 62.24 -27.68 9.29
C ALA A 28 61.98 -27.48 7.79
N SER A 29 63.04 -27.70 7.03
CA SER A 29 63.21 -27.54 5.57
C SER A 29 62.56 -28.68 4.78
N CYS A 30 61.94 -28.37 3.64
CA CYS A 30 61.75 -29.32 2.53
C CYS A 30 61.72 -28.58 1.18
N ALA A 31 62.44 -29.12 0.20
CA ALA A 31 62.84 -28.51 -1.08
C ALA A 31 61.68 -28.22 -2.06
N PRO A 32 61.83 -27.26 -3.02
CA PRO A 32 60.78 -26.91 -3.95
C PRO A 32 60.68 -27.93 -5.11
N ARG A 33 59.49 -28.53 -5.29
CA ARG A 33 59.16 -29.26 -6.52
C ARG A 33 58.81 -28.25 -7.62
N ARG A 34 59.41 -28.43 -8.81
CA ARG A 34 59.10 -27.65 -10.02
C ARG A 34 57.66 -27.91 -10.47
N ILE A 35 56.88 -26.84 -10.62
CA ILE A 35 55.52 -26.85 -11.19
C ILE A 35 55.67 -26.59 -12.71
N PRO A 36 55.03 -27.37 -13.60
CA PRO A 36 55.05 -27.11 -15.04
C PRO A 36 54.19 -25.87 -15.39
N PRO A 37 54.46 -25.18 -16.52
CA PRO A 37 53.68 -24.00 -16.89
C PRO A 37 52.26 -24.40 -17.34
N LEU A 38 51.26 -23.70 -16.81
CA LEU A 38 49.88 -23.77 -17.28
C LEU A 38 49.77 -23.12 -18.67
N PRO A 39 48.92 -23.64 -19.58
CA PRO A 39 48.72 -23.04 -20.89
C PRO A 39 48.02 -21.68 -20.75
N ALA A 40 48.41 -20.73 -21.60
CA ALA A 40 47.80 -19.41 -21.70
C ALA A 40 46.32 -19.55 -22.08
N LEU A 41 45.43 -19.45 -21.10
CA LEU A 41 44.00 -19.30 -21.33
C LEU A 41 43.74 -17.83 -21.70
N ALA A 42 43.11 -17.65 -22.86
CA ALA A 42 42.75 -16.37 -23.43
C ALA A 42 42.06 -15.46 -22.40
N MET A 43 42.42 -14.17 -22.45
CA MET A 43 41.71 -13.08 -21.79
C MET A 43 40.27 -13.02 -22.32
N ALA A 44 39.38 -13.80 -21.71
CA ALA A 44 37.97 -13.46 -21.74
C ALA A 44 37.85 -12.18 -20.92
N ALA A 45 37.62 -11.07 -21.62
CA ALA A 45 37.22 -9.83 -20.99
C ALA A 45 36.01 -10.14 -20.11
N TYR A 46 36.22 -10.18 -18.79
CA TYR A 46 35.14 -10.04 -17.84
C TYR A 46 34.61 -8.63 -18.07
N GLY A 47 33.62 -8.52 -18.97
CA GLY A 47 32.78 -7.35 -19.02
C GLY A 47 32.31 -7.12 -17.61
N THR A 48 32.74 -6.01 -17.02
CA THR A 48 32.13 -5.48 -15.82
C THR A 48 30.68 -5.22 -16.20
N GLY A 49 29.83 -6.22 -15.95
CA GLY A 49 28.40 -6.04 -15.89
C GLY A 49 28.18 -5.04 -14.78
N VAL A 50 28.15 -3.75 -15.16
CA VAL A 50 27.62 -2.72 -14.31
C VAL A 50 26.15 -3.11 -14.17
N CYS A 51 25.82 -3.84 -13.10
CA CYS A 51 24.47 -3.78 -12.57
C CYS A 51 24.24 -2.28 -12.34
N ALA A 52 23.48 -1.66 -13.23
CA ALA A 52 23.01 -0.31 -13.00
C ALA A 52 22.18 -0.41 -11.73
N ASP A 53 22.75 0.05 -10.63
CA ASP A 53 22.13 0.11 -9.32
C ASP A 53 20.88 0.99 -9.47
N SER A 54 19.72 0.35 -9.62
CA SER A 54 18.45 1.03 -9.85
C SER A 54 18.07 1.79 -8.59
N LYS A 55 18.38 3.09 -8.56
CA LYS A 55 18.13 3.93 -7.40
C LYS A 55 16.71 4.48 -7.48
N LEU A 56 15.76 3.71 -6.94
CA LEU A 56 14.42 4.22 -6.67
C LEU A 56 14.51 5.34 -5.62
N LEU A 57 14.08 6.55 -5.99
CA LEU A 57 13.67 7.56 -5.02
C LEU A 57 12.19 7.33 -4.72
N PHE A 58 11.87 7.21 -3.44
CA PHE A 58 10.50 7.03 -2.95
C PHE A 58 10.16 8.05 -1.87
N ARG A 59 8.98 8.67 -1.97
CA ARG A 59 8.38 9.49 -0.90
C ARG A 59 6.90 9.14 -0.76
N GLN A 60 6.47 8.97 0.48
CA GLN A 60 5.07 8.94 0.87
C GLN A 60 4.72 10.31 1.47
N LEU A 61 3.69 10.95 0.93
CA LEU A 61 3.19 12.25 1.34
C LEU A 61 1.77 12.08 1.85
N PHE A 62 1.36 12.90 2.83
CA PHE A 62 0.05 12.77 3.46
C PHE A 62 -0.75 14.07 3.33
N GLU A 63 -2.00 13.96 2.90
CA GLU A 63 -3.00 15.02 2.93
C GLU A 63 -3.95 14.77 4.12
N LYS A 64 -4.10 15.77 4.99
CA LYS A 64 -4.70 15.58 6.31
C LYS A 64 -6.23 15.57 6.30
N GLU A 65 -6.87 16.31 5.40
CA GLU A 65 -8.33 16.46 5.37
C GLU A 65 -9.01 15.16 4.94
N SER A 66 -8.50 14.53 3.88
CA SER A 66 -8.98 13.26 3.33
C SER A 66 -8.28 12.03 3.91
N SER A 67 -7.17 12.22 4.62
CA SER A 67 -6.26 11.15 5.06
C SER A 67 -5.66 10.35 3.90
N THR A 68 -5.43 11.03 2.77
CA THR A 68 -4.87 10.45 1.54
C THR A 68 -3.36 10.38 1.60
N TYR A 69 -2.80 9.24 1.19
CA TYR A 69 -1.42 9.09 0.82
C TYR A 69 -1.21 9.34 -0.67
N THR A 70 -0.29 10.25 -0.98
CA THR A 70 0.24 10.47 -2.32
C THR A 70 1.66 9.89 -2.39
N TYR A 71 1.97 9.14 -3.45
CA TYR A 71 3.27 8.47 -3.59
C TYR A 71 4.06 9.05 -4.76
N LEU A 72 5.29 9.51 -4.49
CA LEU A 72 6.23 9.97 -5.49
C LEU A 72 7.33 8.92 -5.67
N LEU A 73 7.47 8.42 -6.89
CA LEU A 73 8.51 7.47 -7.30
C LEU A 73 9.33 8.10 -8.43
N ALA A 74 10.65 7.90 -8.41
CA ALA A 74 11.52 8.31 -9.51
C ALA A 74 12.71 7.37 -9.68
N ASP A 75 13.14 7.19 -10.92
CA ASP A 75 14.42 6.56 -11.23
C ASP A 75 15.52 7.62 -11.20
N VAL A 76 16.23 7.76 -10.08
CA VAL A 76 17.33 8.74 -9.99
C VAL A 76 18.65 8.21 -10.54
N GLY A 77 18.68 6.97 -11.03
CA GLY A 77 19.79 6.42 -11.80
C GLY A 77 19.77 6.91 -13.26
N ASP A 78 18.61 7.34 -13.77
CA ASP A 78 18.46 7.94 -15.08
C ASP A 78 18.84 9.44 -15.06
N PRO A 79 19.61 9.96 -16.04
CA PRO A 79 19.97 11.38 -16.12
C PRO A 79 18.78 12.35 -16.13
N GLU A 80 17.64 11.95 -16.71
CA GLU A 80 16.42 12.78 -16.74
C GLU A 80 15.61 12.71 -15.44
N LYS A 81 15.92 11.76 -14.55
CA LYS A 81 15.19 11.50 -13.30
C LYS A 81 13.67 11.43 -13.50
N PRO A 82 13.17 10.58 -14.41
CA PRO A 82 11.76 10.43 -14.69
C PRO A 82 11.01 9.96 -13.45
N ALA A 83 9.87 10.58 -13.19
CA ALA A 83 9.07 10.37 -11.99
C ALA A 83 7.59 10.13 -12.28
N VAL A 84 6.94 9.43 -11.36
CA VAL A 84 5.49 9.24 -11.33
C VAL A 84 4.93 9.63 -9.96
N LEU A 85 3.70 10.13 -9.95
CA LEU A 85 2.96 10.50 -8.76
C LEU A 85 1.65 9.70 -8.73
N ILE A 86 1.35 9.00 -7.63
CA ILE A 86 0.16 8.18 -7.45
C ILE A 86 -0.76 8.86 -6.43
N ASP A 87 -2.05 8.94 -6.77
CA ASP A 87 -3.13 9.53 -5.96
C ASP A 87 -2.82 10.96 -5.46
N PRO A 88 -2.50 11.92 -6.37
CA PRO A 88 -2.30 13.31 -5.98
C PRO A 88 -3.63 14.00 -5.66
N VAL A 89 -3.62 14.84 -4.63
CA VAL A 89 -4.77 15.64 -4.19
C VAL A 89 -4.64 17.09 -4.68
N ASP A 90 -5.74 17.70 -5.13
CA ASP A 90 -5.77 19.08 -5.66
C ASP A 90 -5.18 20.12 -4.69
N ARG A 91 -5.51 20.04 -3.41
CA ARG A 91 -5.06 20.94 -2.34
C ARG A 91 -3.56 20.88 -2.09
N THR A 92 -2.90 19.78 -2.42
CA THR A 92 -1.47 19.58 -2.19
C THR A 92 -0.63 19.65 -3.45
N VAL A 93 -1.21 20.00 -4.60
CA VAL A 93 -0.46 20.09 -5.86
C VAL A 93 0.76 21.01 -5.73
N ASP A 94 0.64 22.16 -5.09
CA ASP A 94 1.79 23.07 -4.94
C ASP A 94 2.90 22.49 -4.07
N ARG A 95 2.54 21.74 -3.01
CA ARG A 95 3.52 20.98 -2.20
C ARG A 95 4.25 19.97 -3.08
N ASP A 96 3.50 19.20 -3.86
CA ASP A 96 4.03 18.10 -4.68
C ASP A 96 4.96 18.63 -5.78
N LEU A 97 4.54 19.68 -6.48
CA LEU A 97 5.33 20.29 -7.55
C LEU A 97 6.59 20.98 -7.03
N ASN A 98 6.53 21.61 -5.84
CA ASN A 98 7.72 22.18 -5.21
C ASN A 98 8.72 21.09 -4.84
N LEU A 99 8.27 19.98 -4.25
CA LEU A 99 9.15 18.84 -3.93
C LEU A 99 9.79 18.24 -5.18
N ILE A 100 9.00 18.03 -6.25
CA ILE A 100 9.49 17.54 -7.54
C ILE A 100 10.58 18.46 -8.10
N LYS A 101 10.37 19.78 -8.01
CA LYS A 101 11.34 20.80 -8.46
C LYS A 101 12.61 20.79 -7.61
N GLU A 102 12.49 20.74 -6.29
CA GLU A 102 13.63 20.69 -5.35
C GLU A 102 14.50 19.46 -5.57
N LEU A 103 13.89 18.31 -5.85
CA LEU A 103 14.58 17.06 -6.14
C LEU A 103 15.10 16.98 -7.60
N GLY A 104 14.73 17.93 -8.45
CA GLY A 104 15.12 18.00 -9.85
C GLY A 104 14.57 16.84 -10.68
N LEU A 105 13.31 16.44 -10.44
CA LEU A 105 12.67 15.30 -11.08
C LEU A 105 11.85 15.73 -12.31
N LYS A 106 11.76 14.85 -13.30
CA LYS A 106 10.91 15.03 -14.49
C LYS A 106 9.62 14.23 -14.31
N LEU A 107 8.53 14.88 -13.89
CA LEU A 107 7.25 14.22 -13.72
C LEU A 107 6.64 13.82 -15.08
N ILE A 108 6.53 12.52 -15.33
CA ILE A 108 5.97 11.95 -16.57
C ILE A 108 4.48 11.66 -16.39
N TYR A 109 4.12 11.03 -15.28
CA TYR A 109 2.76 10.56 -15.01
C TYR A 109 2.23 11.03 -13.65
N ALA A 110 1.00 11.51 -13.64
CA ALA A 110 0.20 11.71 -12.44
C ALA A 110 -1.00 10.77 -12.52
N MET A 111 -1.06 9.78 -11.65
CA MET A 111 -1.89 8.60 -11.79
C MET A 111 -2.87 8.48 -10.63
N ASN A 112 -4.02 7.85 -10.85
CA ASN A 112 -4.91 7.46 -9.76
C ASN A 112 -5.14 5.95 -9.76
N THR A 113 -5.16 5.36 -8.56
CA THR A 113 -5.54 3.95 -8.35
C THR A 113 -7.01 3.70 -8.68
N HIS A 114 -7.86 4.70 -8.46
CA HIS A 114 -9.29 4.66 -8.76
C HIS A 114 -9.90 6.08 -8.82
N VAL A 115 -11.21 6.18 -9.04
CA VAL A 115 -11.93 7.45 -8.88
C VAL A 115 -12.23 7.64 -7.39
N HIS A 116 -11.49 8.52 -6.76
CA HIS A 116 -11.66 8.87 -5.34
C HIS A 116 -13.00 9.57 -5.09
N ALA A 117 -13.60 9.34 -3.93
CA ALA A 117 -14.88 9.93 -3.52
C ALA A 117 -14.74 10.93 -2.35
N ASP A 118 -13.60 10.90 -1.69
CA ASP A 118 -13.24 11.65 -0.49
C ASP A 118 -12.43 12.93 -0.82
N HIS A 119 -11.78 12.98 -1.98
CA HIS A 119 -11.03 14.15 -2.44
C HIS A 119 -11.13 14.38 -3.96
N VAL A 120 -10.76 15.59 -4.39
CA VAL A 120 -10.62 15.93 -5.81
C VAL A 120 -9.19 15.66 -6.25
N THR A 121 -9.03 14.88 -7.33
CA THR A 121 -7.70 14.56 -7.87
C THR A 121 -6.95 15.81 -8.32
N GLY A 122 -5.65 15.87 -7.98
CA GLY A 122 -4.74 16.92 -8.40
C GLY A 122 -4.23 16.77 -9.84
N THR A 123 -4.50 15.64 -10.50
CA THR A 123 -3.99 15.36 -11.86
C THR A 123 -4.33 16.44 -12.88
N GLY A 124 -5.54 17.02 -12.83
CA GLY A 124 -5.94 18.11 -13.71
C GLY A 124 -5.09 19.38 -13.52
N LEU A 125 -4.90 19.80 -12.27
CA LEU A 125 -4.08 20.98 -11.94
C LEU A 125 -2.60 20.77 -12.26
N ILE A 126 -2.08 19.56 -12.01
CA ILE A 126 -0.69 19.20 -12.36
C ILE A 126 -0.47 19.38 -13.85
N LYS A 127 -1.39 18.91 -14.71
CA LYS A 127 -1.29 19.08 -16.17
C LYS A 127 -1.27 20.53 -16.60
N THR A 128 -2.05 21.39 -15.94
CA THR A 128 -2.06 22.83 -16.22
C THR A 128 -0.73 23.49 -15.83
N LYS A 129 -0.13 23.08 -14.71
CA LYS A 129 1.11 23.69 -14.18
C LYS A 129 2.39 23.09 -14.75
N LEU A 130 2.38 21.84 -15.19
CA LEU A 130 3.49 21.12 -15.82
C LEU A 130 3.07 20.56 -17.19
N PRO A 131 3.14 21.38 -18.25
CA PRO A 131 2.90 20.90 -19.61
C PRO A 131 3.85 19.74 -19.95
N GLY A 132 3.28 18.58 -20.30
CA GLY A 132 4.02 17.36 -20.61
C GLY A 132 3.75 16.20 -19.66
N ALA A 133 3.36 16.48 -18.41
CA ALA A 133 2.85 15.46 -17.50
C ALA A 133 1.50 14.92 -18.01
N LYS A 134 1.30 13.61 -17.93
CA LYS A 134 0.07 12.94 -18.39
C LYS A 134 -0.71 12.36 -17.21
N SER A 135 -2.03 12.56 -17.24
CA SER A 135 -2.95 11.89 -16.33
C SER A 135 -3.15 10.44 -16.73
N VAL A 136 -3.11 9.53 -15.75
CA VAL A 136 -3.32 8.09 -15.96
C VAL A 136 -4.40 7.58 -15.01
N ILE A 137 -5.34 6.78 -15.51
CA ILE A 137 -6.33 6.08 -14.70
C ILE A 137 -6.75 4.77 -15.38
N SER A 138 -7.37 3.85 -14.66
CA SER A 138 -7.87 2.63 -15.28
C SER A 138 -8.97 2.91 -16.30
N LYS A 139 -8.99 2.17 -17.40
CA LYS A 139 -10.06 2.24 -18.39
C LYS A 139 -11.42 1.85 -17.80
N ALA A 140 -11.41 0.86 -16.90
CA ALA A 140 -12.60 0.36 -16.20
C ALA A 140 -13.27 1.41 -15.29
N SER A 141 -12.56 2.47 -14.89
CA SER A 141 -13.14 3.57 -14.11
C SER A 141 -14.17 4.41 -14.88
N GLY A 142 -14.11 4.41 -16.22
CA GLY A 142 -14.91 5.30 -17.06
C GLY A 142 -14.57 6.80 -16.93
N ALA A 143 -13.55 7.16 -16.16
CA ALA A 143 -13.11 8.54 -15.98
C ALA A 143 -12.25 9.02 -17.16
N LYS A 144 -12.16 10.34 -17.32
CA LYS A 144 -11.33 10.97 -18.36
C LYS A 144 -9.90 11.11 -17.87
N ALA A 145 -8.94 10.67 -18.67
CA ALA A 145 -7.51 10.86 -18.49
C ALA A 145 -6.81 10.94 -19.85
N ASP A 146 -5.53 11.33 -19.89
CA ASP A 146 -4.74 11.34 -21.13
C ASP A 146 -4.36 9.92 -21.55
N GLN A 147 -4.19 9.02 -20.58
CA GLN A 147 -3.92 7.61 -20.80
C GLN A 147 -4.80 6.75 -19.90
N SER A 148 -5.35 5.69 -20.49
CA SER A 148 -6.07 4.65 -19.77
C SER A 148 -5.20 3.41 -19.65
N VAL A 149 -5.26 2.72 -18.50
CA VAL A 149 -4.56 1.44 -18.29
C VAL A 149 -5.52 0.28 -18.02
N GLU A 150 -5.08 -0.93 -18.37
CA GLU A 150 -5.78 -2.20 -18.17
C GLU A 150 -4.88 -3.18 -17.40
N HIS A 151 -5.44 -4.30 -16.97
CA HIS A 151 -4.69 -5.34 -16.26
C HIS A 151 -3.55 -5.86 -17.13
N GLY A 152 -2.35 -6.00 -16.55
CA GLY A 152 -1.15 -6.49 -17.21
C GLY A 152 -0.32 -5.39 -17.90
N ASP A 153 -0.82 -4.17 -18.00
CA ASP A 153 -0.05 -3.04 -18.51
C ASP A 153 1.16 -2.74 -17.62
N LYS A 154 2.18 -2.11 -18.22
CA LYS A 154 3.37 -1.64 -17.52
C LYS A 154 3.56 -0.14 -17.75
N ILE A 155 3.75 0.61 -16.68
CA ILE A 155 4.02 2.05 -16.71
C ILE A 155 5.49 2.28 -16.39
N TYR A 156 6.25 2.68 -17.40
CA TYR A 156 7.70 2.89 -17.29
C TYR A 156 8.04 4.32 -16.87
N PHE A 157 9.07 4.45 -16.04
CA PHE A 157 9.71 5.72 -15.68
C PHE A 157 11.22 5.46 -15.53
N GLY A 158 11.97 5.74 -16.59
CA GLY A 158 13.36 5.32 -16.70
C GLY A 158 13.43 3.81 -16.94
N LYS A 159 14.27 3.10 -16.17
CA LYS A 159 14.36 1.63 -16.21
C LYS A 159 13.36 0.96 -15.27
N LEU A 160 12.77 1.72 -14.35
CA LEU A 160 11.77 1.24 -13.41
C LEU A 160 10.39 1.17 -14.05
N PHE A 161 9.56 0.23 -13.60
CA PHE A 161 8.17 0.16 -14.03
C PHE A 161 7.20 -0.26 -12.91
N LEU A 162 5.94 0.11 -13.11
CA LEU A 162 4.80 -0.38 -12.33
C LEU A 162 3.94 -1.30 -13.21
N GLU A 163 3.75 -2.55 -12.77
CA GLU A 163 2.75 -3.48 -13.27
C GLU A 163 1.36 -3.07 -12.78
N VAL A 164 0.37 -3.06 -13.69
CA VAL A 164 -1.02 -2.74 -13.37
C VAL A 164 -1.78 -4.02 -13.10
N ARG A 165 -2.27 -4.21 -11.88
CA ARG A 165 -3.19 -5.31 -11.53
C ARG A 165 -4.58 -4.75 -11.32
N ALA A 166 -5.55 -5.17 -12.13
CA ALA A 166 -6.95 -4.88 -11.85
C ALA A 166 -7.36 -5.51 -10.51
N THR A 167 -7.80 -4.66 -9.58
CA THR A 167 -8.27 -5.06 -8.25
C THR A 167 -9.61 -4.40 -7.92
N PRO A 168 -10.64 -4.59 -8.77
CA PRO A 168 -11.95 -3.99 -8.56
C PRO A 168 -12.63 -4.55 -7.32
N GLY A 169 -13.55 -3.76 -6.75
CA GLY A 169 -14.37 -4.18 -5.62
C GLY A 169 -14.70 -3.03 -4.68
N HIS A 170 -13.75 -2.16 -4.36
CA HIS A 170 -14.07 -0.87 -3.74
C HIS A 170 -14.83 0.01 -4.73
N THR A 171 -14.29 0.14 -5.95
CA THR A 171 -14.99 0.61 -7.15
C THR A 171 -14.78 -0.39 -8.28
N ALA A 172 -15.57 -0.27 -9.35
CA ALA A 172 -15.37 -1.08 -10.56
C ALA A 172 -14.04 -0.78 -11.29
N GLY A 173 -13.42 0.37 -11.02
CA GLY A 173 -12.21 0.85 -11.68
C GLY A 173 -10.93 0.74 -10.86
N CYS A 174 -10.93 0.11 -9.69
CA CYS A 174 -9.72 0.02 -8.87
C CYS A 174 -8.62 -0.80 -9.52
N VAL A 175 -7.39 -0.28 -9.48
CA VAL A 175 -6.15 -1.00 -9.81
C VAL A 175 -5.16 -0.90 -8.66
N THR A 176 -4.29 -1.90 -8.57
CA THR A 176 -3.09 -1.91 -7.74
C THR A 176 -1.87 -1.76 -8.64
N TYR A 177 -1.01 -0.80 -8.36
CA TYR A 177 0.27 -0.63 -9.07
C TYR A 177 1.37 -1.37 -8.31
N VAL A 178 2.14 -2.23 -8.96
CA VAL A 178 3.20 -3.02 -8.30
C VAL A 178 4.54 -2.76 -8.97
N THR A 179 5.59 -2.44 -8.22
CA THR A 179 6.95 -2.32 -8.78
C THR A 179 7.36 -3.61 -9.47
N GLY A 180 8.17 -3.54 -10.53
CA GLY A 180 8.54 -4.72 -11.32
C GLY A 180 9.20 -5.86 -10.53
N ASP A 181 9.22 -7.05 -11.13
CA ASP A 181 9.73 -8.30 -10.55
C ASP A 181 11.11 -8.74 -11.11
N SER A 182 11.66 -7.98 -12.06
CA SER A 182 13.00 -8.22 -12.62
C SER A 182 14.11 -7.89 -11.61
N PRO A 183 15.31 -8.50 -11.73
CA PRO A 183 16.44 -8.28 -10.80
C PRO A 183 16.91 -6.82 -10.65
N ASP A 184 16.63 -5.98 -11.64
CA ASP A 184 16.94 -4.55 -11.68
C ASP A 184 15.79 -3.67 -11.15
N GLN A 185 14.76 -4.25 -10.54
CA GLN A 185 13.62 -3.54 -9.96
C GLN A 185 13.73 -3.48 -8.42
N PRO A 186 12.94 -2.62 -7.75
CA PRO A 186 12.96 -2.49 -6.30
C PRO A 186 12.66 -3.82 -5.59
N SER A 187 13.50 -4.14 -4.59
CA SER A 187 13.34 -5.30 -3.71
C SER A 187 13.43 -4.85 -2.24
N PRO A 188 12.46 -5.20 -1.36
CA PRO A 188 11.24 -5.94 -1.67
C PRO A 188 10.32 -5.18 -2.64
N ARG A 189 9.41 -5.90 -3.32
CA ARG A 189 8.41 -5.26 -4.19
C ARG A 189 7.53 -4.32 -3.36
N MET A 190 6.97 -3.32 -4.02
CA MET A 190 6.02 -2.37 -3.43
C MET A 190 4.72 -2.40 -4.24
N ALA A 191 3.58 -2.54 -3.57
CA ALA A 191 2.26 -2.48 -4.18
C ALA A 191 1.45 -1.31 -3.60
N PHE A 192 0.97 -0.45 -4.49
CA PHE A 192 0.11 0.69 -4.19
C PHE A 192 -1.34 0.26 -4.37
N THR A 193 -2.00 -0.08 -3.27
CA THR A 193 -3.23 -0.90 -3.28
C THR A 193 -4.53 -0.09 -3.42
N GLY A 194 -4.42 1.24 -3.54
CA GLY A 194 -5.58 2.12 -3.48
C GLY A 194 -6.39 1.83 -2.23
N ASP A 195 -7.71 1.78 -2.39
CA ASP A 195 -8.64 1.35 -1.34
C ASP A 195 -9.10 -0.11 -1.48
N ALA A 196 -8.49 -0.88 -2.38
CA ALA A 196 -8.77 -2.32 -2.43
C ALA A 196 -8.29 -3.01 -1.14
N LEU A 197 -7.10 -2.63 -0.67
CA LEU A 197 -6.56 -3.04 0.62
C LEU A 197 -6.08 -1.82 1.39
N ILE A 198 -6.51 -1.71 2.65
CA ILE A 198 -6.09 -0.71 3.64
C ILE A 198 -5.44 -1.46 4.80
N ILE A 199 -4.51 -0.85 5.53
CA ILE A 199 -3.79 -1.50 6.63
C ILE A 199 -4.78 -2.04 7.67
N ARG A 200 -4.78 -3.37 7.88
CA ARG A 200 -5.75 -4.11 8.74
C ARG A 200 -7.23 -4.01 8.33
N ALA A 201 -7.53 -3.51 7.14
CA ALA A 201 -8.88 -3.22 6.68
C ALA A 201 -9.01 -3.34 5.15
N CYS A 202 -10.11 -2.82 4.62
CA CYS A 202 -10.34 -2.67 3.18
C CYS A 202 -11.29 -1.48 2.97
N GLY A 203 -11.31 -0.93 1.76
CA GLY A 203 -12.28 0.07 1.37
C GLY A 203 -13.72 -0.44 1.47
N ARG A 204 -14.66 0.50 1.55
CA ARG A 204 -16.11 0.20 1.48
C ARG A 204 -16.49 -0.31 0.09
N THR A 205 -17.65 -0.95 -0.05
CA THR A 205 -18.04 -1.63 -1.32
C THR A 205 -19.49 -1.38 -1.72
N ASP A 206 -20.13 -0.38 -1.14
CA ASP A 206 -21.56 -0.06 -1.27
C ASP A 206 -21.84 1.13 -2.22
N PHE A 207 -20.80 1.73 -2.81
CA PHE A 207 -20.88 2.85 -3.76
C PHE A 207 -20.03 2.58 -5.01
N GLN A 208 -20.15 3.42 -6.04
CA GLN A 208 -19.24 3.45 -7.21
C GLN A 208 -19.05 2.10 -7.95
N GLY A 209 -20.12 1.30 -7.99
CA GLY A 209 -20.07 -0.04 -8.58
C GLY A 209 -19.28 -1.06 -7.75
N GLY A 210 -19.12 -0.80 -6.45
CA GLY A 210 -18.43 -1.68 -5.53
C GLY A 210 -19.15 -3.03 -5.31
N SER A 211 -18.37 -4.02 -4.92
CA SER A 211 -18.82 -5.37 -4.61
C SER A 211 -17.85 -6.03 -3.63
N SER A 212 -18.34 -6.42 -2.45
CA SER A 212 -17.54 -7.16 -1.46
C SER A 212 -17.04 -8.49 -1.99
N ASP A 213 -17.86 -9.16 -2.81
CA ASP A 213 -17.50 -10.42 -3.46
C ASP A 213 -16.30 -10.24 -4.39
N GLN A 214 -16.39 -9.22 -5.25
CA GLN A 214 -15.33 -8.89 -6.19
C GLN A 214 -14.07 -8.40 -5.48
N LEU A 215 -14.23 -7.58 -4.43
CA LEU A 215 -13.11 -7.09 -3.63
C LEU A 215 -12.31 -8.24 -3.02
N TYR A 216 -13.02 -9.20 -2.41
CA TYR A 216 -12.40 -10.37 -1.82
C TYR A 216 -11.58 -11.15 -2.87
N GLN A 217 -12.17 -11.42 -4.04
CA GLN A 217 -11.48 -12.13 -5.12
C GLN A 217 -10.27 -11.35 -5.65
N SER A 218 -10.40 -10.04 -5.81
CA SER A 218 -9.32 -9.16 -6.26
C SER A 218 -8.13 -9.22 -5.31
N VAL A 219 -8.36 -9.04 -4.00
CA VAL A 219 -7.29 -9.09 -3.01
C VAL A 219 -6.61 -10.46 -2.99
N HIS A 220 -7.41 -11.54 -2.91
CA HIS A 220 -6.86 -12.90 -2.81
C HIS A 220 -6.11 -13.34 -4.05
N SER A 221 -6.54 -12.95 -5.25
CA SER A 221 -5.90 -13.38 -6.50
C SER A 221 -4.76 -12.47 -6.95
N GLN A 222 -4.77 -11.18 -6.59
CA GLN A 222 -3.82 -10.20 -7.13
C GLN A 222 -2.83 -9.63 -6.11
N ILE A 223 -3.24 -9.51 -4.85
CA ILE A 223 -2.40 -8.90 -3.79
C ILE A 223 -1.79 -10.00 -2.92
N PHE A 224 -2.58 -10.94 -2.44
CA PHE A 224 -2.10 -12.03 -1.58
C PHE A 224 -1.26 -13.09 -2.33
N THR A 225 -1.21 -13.02 -3.65
CA THR A 225 -0.32 -13.83 -4.50
C THR A 225 1.06 -13.21 -4.71
N LEU A 226 1.29 -11.97 -4.25
CA LEU A 226 2.61 -11.34 -4.26
C LEU A 226 3.54 -11.99 -3.21
N PRO A 227 4.87 -11.83 -3.34
CA PRO A 227 5.81 -12.25 -2.31
C PRO A 227 5.44 -11.69 -0.94
N LYS A 228 5.60 -12.50 0.10
CA LYS A 228 5.18 -12.21 1.48
C LYS A 228 5.75 -10.90 2.05
N ASP A 229 6.97 -10.57 1.66
CA ASP A 229 7.72 -9.37 2.05
C ASP A 229 7.35 -8.12 1.24
N THR A 230 6.47 -8.24 0.25
CA THR A 230 5.98 -7.11 -0.55
C THR A 230 5.33 -6.07 0.36
N LEU A 231 5.81 -4.84 0.27
CA LEU A 231 5.28 -3.69 1.00
C LEU A 231 3.96 -3.26 0.37
N LEU A 232 2.94 -3.06 1.20
CA LEU A 232 1.62 -2.59 0.77
C LEU A 232 1.40 -1.15 1.24
N TYR A 233 1.14 -0.28 0.28
CA TYR A 233 0.97 1.16 0.43
C TYR A 233 -0.46 1.55 0.02
N PRO A 234 -1.38 1.76 0.97
CA PRO A 234 -2.79 2.05 0.67
C PRO A 234 -2.99 3.50 0.20
N ALA A 235 -4.14 3.82 -0.39
CA ALA A 235 -4.51 5.22 -0.64
C ALA A 235 -4.83 5.98 0.65
N HIS A 236 -5.33 5.29 1.68
CA HIS A 236 -5.74 5.93 2.93
C HIS A 236 -5.28 5.16 4.17
N ASP A 237 -5.07 5.89 5.27
CA ASP A 237 -5.04 5.32 6.61
C ASP A 237 -5.60 6.32 7.63
N TYR A 238 -6.37 5.81 8.59
CA TYR A 238 -7.08 6.63 9.58
C TYR A 238 -6.57 6.43 11.02
N LYS A 239 -5.45 5.72 11.18
CA LYS A 239 -4.86 5.33 12.47
C LYS A 239 -3.39 5.76 12.62
N GLY A 240 -2.82 6.38 11.59
CA GLY A 240 -1.42 6.81 11.55
C GLY A 240 -0.44 5.73 11.09
N PHE A 241 -0.92 4.62 10.51
CA PHE A 241 -0.06 3.61 9.90
C PHE A 241 0.31 4.00 8.47
N THR A 242 1.55 3.74 8.09
CA THR A 242 2.11 4.20 6.81
C THR A 242 2.36 3.05 5.82
N VAL A 243 2.60 1.83 6.30
CA VAL A 243 2.91 0.66 5.46
C VAL A 243 2.52 -0.63 6.20
N THR A 244 2.21 -1.67 5.45
CA THR A 244 2.06 -3.07 5.92
C THR A 244 2.72 -4.02 4.92
N THR A 245 2.65 -5.33 5.12
CA THR A 245 3.17 -6.33 4.19
C THR A 245 2.08 -7.33 3.77
N VAL A 246 2.32 -8.04 2.67
CA VAL A 246 1.43 -9.14 2.26
C VAL A 246 1.29 -10.18 3.38
N GLU A 247 2.40 -10.60 4.00
CA GLU A 247 2.36 -11.56 5.11
C GLU A 247 1.53 -11.06 6.29
N GLU A 248 1.72 -9.80 6.67
CA GLU A 248 0.96 -9.18 7.74
C GLU A 248 -0.53 -9.12 7.45
N GLU A 249 -0.96 -8.80 6.23
CA GLU A 249 -2.38 -8.68 5.91
C GLU A 249 -3.05 -10.03 5.70
N VAL A 250 -2.35 -11.02 5.15
CA VAL A 250 -2.86 -12.41 5.10
C VAL A 250 -3.13 -12.93 6.51
N ALA A 251 -2.24 -12.65 7.46
CA ALA A 251 -2.37 -13.14 8.84
C ALA A 251 -3.36 -12.33 9.70
N TYR A 252 -3.37 -11.00 9.56
CA TYR A 252 -3.99 -10.12 10.57
C TYR A 252 -5.04 -9.15 10.04
N ASN A 253 -5.35 -9.12 8.73
CA ASN A 253 -6.43 -8.27 8.24
C ASN A 253 -7.78 -8.71 8.80
N ALA A 254 -8.48 -7.85 9.55
CA ALA A 254 -9.67 -8.26 10.30
C ALA A 254 -10.84 -8.74 9.41
N ARG A 255 -10.84 -8.38 8.12
CA ARG A 255 -11.90 -8.68 7.17
C ARG A 255 -11.46 -9.71 6.14
N LEU A 256 -10.31 -9.48 5.51
CA LEU A 256 -9.83 -10.24 4.35
C LEU A 256 -9.12 -11.56 4.72
N SER A 257 -8.78 -11.78 6.00
CA SER A 257 -8.29 -13.08 6.50
C SER A 257 -9.41 -14.08 6.84
N LYS A 258 -10.67 -13.66 6.72
CA LYS A 258 -11.83 -14.52 6.96
C LYS A 258 -12.19 -15.28 5.69
N ASP A 259 -12.70 -16.50 5.84
CA ASP A 259 -13.22 -17.26 4.72
C ASP A 259 -14.38 -16.51 4.04
N LYS A 260 -14.43 -16.60 2.72
CA LYS A 260 -15.58 -16.12 1.95
C LYS A 260 -16.81 -16.94 2.31
N VAL A 261 -17.77 -16.33 3.00
CA VAL A 261 -19.05 -16.99 3.27
C VAL A 261 -19.84 -17.05 1.95
N PRO A 262 -20.33 -18.23 1.51
CA PRO A 262 -21.10 -18.33 0.26
C PRO A 262 -22.33 -17.43 0.31
N ALA A 263 -22.68 -16.75 -0.79
CA ALA A 263 -23.84 -15.86 -0.83
C ALA A 263 -25.16 -16.53 -0.35
N ASN A 264 -25.26 -17.85 -0.48
CA ASN A 264 -26.41 -18.66 -0.07
C ASN A 264 -26.47 -19.00 1.43
N SER A 265 -25.47 -18.59 2.21
CA SER A 265 -25.38 -18.90 3.65
C SER A 265 -26.16 -17.92 4.54
N PHE A 266 -26.46 -16.72 4.02
CA PHE A 266 -27.43 -15.84 4.65
C PHE A 266 -28.81 -16.42 4.33
N GLY A 267 -29.41 -17.08 5.33
CA GLY A 267 -30.79 -17.54 5.24
C GLY A 267 -31.65 -16.43 4.65
N ARG A 268 -32.57 -16.78 3.73
CA ARG A 268 -33.51 -15.81 3.17
C ARG A 268 -34.04 -14.96 4.33
N PRO A 269 -34.04 -13.62 4.24
CA PRO A 269 -34.74 -12.83 5.24
C PRO A 269 -36.13 -13.43 5.36
N GLU A 270 -36.54 -13.77 6.59
CA GLU A 270 -37.90 -14.26 6.80
C GLU A 270 -38.85 -13.29 6.09
N PRO A 271 -39.81 -13.79 5.31
CA PRO A 271 -40.76 -12.91 4.66
C PRO A 271 -41.36 -12.04 5.75
N VAL A 272 -41.16 -10.73 5.64
CA VAL A 272 -41.82 -9.75 6.49
C VAL A 272 -43.30 -9.96 6.23
N LEU A 273 -43.97 -10.67 7.16
CA LEU A 273 -45.41 -10.85 7.10
C LEU A 273 -46.03 -9.46 6.95
N PRO A 274 -47.00 -9.29 6.02
CA PRO A 274 -47.68 -8.02 5.88
C PRO A 274 -48.18 -7.60 7.25
N LYS A 275 -47.85 -6.38 7.69
CA LYS A 275 -48.52 -5.81 8.85
C LYS A 275 -50.01 -5.78 8.50
N ASP A 276 -50.79 -6.55 9.24
CA ASP A 276 -52.24 -6.54 9.13
C ASP A 276 -52.69 -5.12 9.53
N ASP A 277 -53.07 -4.30 8.55
CA ASP A 277 -53.52 -2.91 8.72
C ASP A 277 -54.87 -2.80 9.45
N ARG A 278 -55.28 -3.84 10.19
CA ARG A 278 -56.54 -3.91 10.93
C ARG A 278 -56.46 -3.49 12.39
N CYS A 279 -55.37 -2.88 12.83
CA CYS A 279 -55.30 -2.20 14.13
C CYS A 279 -55.19 -0.68 13.97
N ARG A 280 -56.32 -0.03 13.63
CA ARG A 280 -56.51 1.40 13.93
C ARG A 280 -56.67 1.57 15.44
N CYS A 281 -55.55 1.65 16.16
CA CYS A 281 -55.54 2.25 17.49
C CYS A 281 -55.35 3.75 17.33
N THR A 282 -56.47 4.48 17.34
CA THR A 282 -56.48 5.92 17.57
C THR A 282 -55.98 6.19 19.00
N CYS A 283 -54.71 6.56 19.13
CA CYS A 283 -54.24 7.23 20.33
C CYS A 283 -54.72 8.69 20.30
N GLN A 284 -55.90 8.93 20.87
CA GLN A 284 -56.25 10.27 21.35
C GLN A 284 -56.22 10.26 22.88
N HIS A 285 -55.59 11.30 23.41
CA HIS A 285 -55.29 11.54 24.81
C HIS A 285 -56.45 11.26 25.78
N GLY A 286 -56.13 10.57 26.86
CA GLY A 286 -57.03 10.44 28.02
C GLY A 286 -56.33 9.77 29.19
N LEU A 287 -55.93 10.57 30.18
CA LEU A 287 -55.43 10.14 31.49
C LEU A 287 -56.32 9.08 32.15
N ARG A 288 -55.74 7.98 32.67
CA ARG A 288 -56.20 7.36 33.94
C ARG A 288 -55.17 6.43 34.59
N LEU A 289 -55.35 6.31 35.90
CA LEU A 289 -54.46 5.97 37.03
C LEU A 289 -54.18 4.45 37.20
N PRO A 290 -53.18 4.05 38.03
CA PRO A 290 -52.78 2.66 38.19
C PRO A 290 -53.76 1.88 39.08
N GLY A 291 -54.17 0.69 38.64
CA GLY A 291 -54.90 -0.30 39.46
C GLY A 291 -56.24 -0.79 38.91
N SER A 292 -56.27 -1.35 37.70
CA SER A 292 -57.43 -2.15 37.25
C SER A 292 -57.00 -3.27 36.30
N THR A 293 -57.17 -4.51 36.75
CA THR A 293 -57.16 -5.75 35.98
C THR A 293 -58.38 -5.78 35.06
N ILE A 294 -58.20 -6.16 33.79
CA ILE A 294 -59.32 -6.57 32.92
C ILE A 294 -59.00 -7.94 32.34
N GLU A 295 -59.84 -8.90 32.73
CA GLU A 295 -60.01 -10.21 32.14
C GLU A 295 -60.56 -10.12 30.71
N GLY A 296 -60.08 -11.04 29.86
CA GLY A 296 -60.90 -11.72 28.86
C GLY A 296 -61.51 -10.89 27.73
N LEU A 297 -60.90 -10.98 26.55
CA LEU A 297 -61.67 -11.03 25.31
C LEU A 297 -61.13 -12.14 24.41
N ARG A 298 -62.03 -13.08 24.08
CA ARG A 298 -61.86 -14.18 23.14
C ARG A 298 -61.82 -13.62 21.72
N CYS A 299 -60.90 -14.12 20.90
CA CYS A 299 -60.97 -13.97 19.45
C CYS A 299 -62.04 -14.92 18.89
N SER A 300 -62.95 -14.38 18.08
CA SER A 300 -63.73 -15.12 17.10
C SER A 300 -63.30 -14.66 15.71
N SER A 301 -62.94 -15.65 14.89
CA SER A 301 -62.57 -15.69 13.47
C SER A 301 -62.75 -14.43 12.63
#